data_AF-A0A1J5SVL2-F1
#
_entry.id   AF-A0A1J5SVL2-F1
#
_cell.length_a   1.000
_cell.length_b   1.000
_cell.length_c   1.000
_cell.angle_alpha   90.00
_cell.angle_beta   90.00
_cell.angle_gamma   90.00
#
_symmetry.space_group_name_H-M   'P 1'
#
loop_
_entity.id
_entity.type
_entity.pdbx_description
1 polymer ?
#
loop_
_entity_poly.entity_id
_entity_poly.type
_entity_poly.pdbx_seq_one_letter_code
_entity_poly.pdbx_strand_id
1 'polypeptide(L)'
;MCFCWYVYTYNRQIMERIQSINIERINWCCADQGITLDELASETGVAKASLDRLMEGENSLTFNQLHKIASHFGRGVLFFLEAGPVNEAQAHSPQFRTLANQKPELSFKLKALIERVEKQRDVYLSLREDLDNVDRPIFTPPELPAQNPQEAARITRLWLGLSETNNFETYREAVEAKGILVFRSNGYTGKWQIAKENPILGFALYDATCPVIVIKKLAWDTQQSFTLMHELGHLLMHRESSIDDERDMYSYQGREREANAFAGSLLVPNHYLAGIRDDERPDEVSLYDSWLERQKRAWGISPEVILRRLLDSGRLPQDRYTAYREWRTQTVMPQREGGSRAFRNREPRHVFGDVFVRTVFDSLYARNITLNKASNYLDSLKIKDLRKLEQYYAGL
;
A
#
# COMPACT_ATOMS: atom_id res chain seq x y z
N MET A 1 -27.07 43.57 58.50
CA MET A 1 -27.43 42.18 58.15
C MET A 1 -27.65 42.12 56.64
N CYS A 2 -26.86 41.27 55.92
CA CYS A 2 -27.18 40.53 54.68
C CYS A 2 -27.73 41.33 53.46
N PHE A 3 -27.27 41.24 52.19
CA PHE A 3 -26.70 40.20 51.30
C PHE A 3 -25.88 40.93 50.19
N CYS A 4 -24.69 40.49 49.78
CA CYS A 4 -24.35 39.46 48.76
C CYS A 4 -24.60 39.87 47.29
N TRP A 5 -23.58 39.73 46.43
CA TRP A 5 -23.57 39.00 45.13
C TRP A 5 -22.24 39.29 44.41
N TYR A 6 -21.22 38.45 44.60
CA TYR A 6 -20.79 37.39 43.65
C TYR A 6 -20.37 37.92 42.27
N VAL A 7 -19.09 38.29 42.14
CA VAL A 7 -18.40 38.39 40.84
C VAL A 7 -17.81 37.01 40.55
N TYR A 8 -18.46 36.28 39.64
CA TYR A 8 -17.88 35.15 38.95
C TYR A 8 -16.83 35.66 37.95
N THR A 9 -15.55 35.64 38.32
CA THR A 9 -14.47 35.72 37.34
C THR A 9 -14.02 34.31 36.98
N TYR A 10 -14.43 33.92 35.78
CA TYR A 10 -14.00 32.74 35.05
C TYR A 10 -12.47 32.58 35.08
N ASN A 11 -12.02 31.42 35.53
CA ASN A 11 -10.63 30.99 35.47
C ASN A 11 -10.29 30.65 34.00
N ARG A 12 -9.95 31.65 33.19
CA ARG A 12 -9.39 31.46 31.84
C ARG A 12 -7.92 31.08 32.04
N GLN A 13 -7.62 29.79 32.09
CA GLN A 13 -6.25 29.30 31.94
C GLN A 13 -5.67 29.92 30.67
N ILE A 14 -4.69 30.81 30.83
CA ILE A 14 -3.90 31.35 29.71
C ILE A 14 -3.13 30.16 29.16
N MET A 15 -3.61 29.59 28.06
CA MET A 15 -2.87 28.55 27.35
C MET A 15 -1.63 29.20 26.75
N GLU A 16 -0.45 28.78 27.21
CA GLU A 16 0.83 29.27 26.70
C GLU A 16 0.92 29.06 25.19
N ARG A 17 1.31 30.13 24.50
CA ARG A 17 1.55 30.13 23.06
C ARG A 17 2.99 29.74 22.81
N ILE A 18 3.23 28.93 21.78
CA ILE A 18 4.59 28.54 21.41
C ILE A 18 5.25 29.73 20.70
N GLN A 19 6.48 30.02 21.08
CA GLN A 19 7.34 30.97 20.39
C GLN A 19 8.11 30.26 19.27
N SER A 20 8.41 31.00 18.19
CA SER A 20 9.34 30.55 17.14
C SER A 20 8.82 29.36 16.30
N ILE A 21 7.53 29.36 15.98
CA ILE A 21 7.00 28.43 14.98
C ILE A 21 7.52 28.82 13.59
N ASN A 22 8.11 27.86 12.90
CA ASN A 22 8.62 28.05 11.55
C ASN A 22 7.48 27.98 10.52
N ILE A 23 7.05 29.15 10.08
CA ILE A 23 5.97 29.35 9.10
C ILE A 23 6.34 28.74 7.74
N GLU A 24 7.59 28.86 7.30
CA GLU A 24 8.04 28.33 6.01
C GLU A 24 7.85 26.82 5.93
N ARG A 25 8.05 26.11 7.04
CA ARG A 25 7.85 24.66 7.12
C ARG A 25 6.38 24.26 7.11
N ILE A 26 5.48 25.06 7.68
CA ILE A 26 4.03 24.86 7.55
C ILE A 26 3.61 25.07 6.10
N ASN A 27 4.05 26.16 5.47
CA ASN A 27 3.77 26.45 4.06
C ASN A 27 4.33 25.38 3.13
N TRP A 28 5.53 24.87 3.42
CA TRP A 28 6.11 23.74 2.71
C TRP A 28 5.24 22.50 2.82
N CYS A 29 4.76 22.13 4.02
CA CYS A 29 3.85 20.99 4.19
C CYS A 29 2.53 21.19 3.44
N CYS A 30 1.95 22.39 3.47
CA CYS A 30 0.74 22.70 2.70
C CYS A 30 0.98 22.50 1.20
N ALA A 31 2.10 23.04 0.67
CA ALA A 31 2.47 22.91 -0.73
C ALA A 31 2.74 21.45 -1.13
N ASP A 32 3.49 20.71 -0.31
CA ASP A 32 3.81 19.30 -0.52
C ASP A 32 2.54 18.43 -0.56
N GLN A 33 1.54 18.78 0.25
CA GLN A 33 0.26 18.07 0.29
C GLN A 33 -0.78 18.61 -0.70
N GLY A 34 -0.48 19.73 -1.36
CA GLY A 34 -1.39 20.40 -2.28
C GLY A 34 -2.65 20.94 -1.60
N ILE A 35 -2.57 21.31 -0.32
CA ILE A 35 -3.70 21.87 0.45
C ILE A 35 -3.48 23.35 0.75
N THR A 36 -4.58 24.07 0.89
CA THR A 36 -4.63 25.47 1.33
C THR A 36 -4.62 25.56 2.86
N LEU A 37 -4.34 26.76 3.38
CA LEU A 37 -4.46 27.01 4.83
C LEU A 37 -5.91 26.89 5.33
N ASP A 38 -6.89 27.12 4.46
CA ASP A 38 -8.31 26.99 4.78
C ASP A 38 -8.68 25.52 4.96
N GLU A 39 -8.19 24.66 4.08
CA GLU A 39 -8.32 23.21 4.20
C GLU A 39 -7.58 22.71 5.45
N LEU A 40 -6.36 23.18 5.71
CA LEU A 40 -5.62 22.85 6.93
C LEU A 40 -6.40 23.21 8.20
N ALA A 41 -6.99 24.41 8.25
CA ALA A 41 -7.83 24.84 9.38
C ALA A 41 -9.04 23.90 9.56
N SER A 42 -9.73 23.59 8.47
CA SER A 42 -10.89 22.69 8.46
C SER A 42 -10.54 21.29 8.94
N GLU A 43 -9.45 20.71 8.43
CA GLU A 43 -9.04 19.33 8.71
C GLU A 43 -8.44 19.15 10.10
N THR A 44 -7.72 20.16 10.61
CA THR A 44 -7.12 20.11 11.96
C THR A 44 -8.08 20.59 13.06
N GLY A 45 -9.15 21.30 12.69
CA GLY A 45 -10.02 22.02 13.63
C GLY A 45 -9.31 23.16 14.35
N VAL A 46 -8.19 23.67 13.81
CA VAL A 46 -7.53 24.89 14.27
C VAL A 46 -8.23 26.08 13.62
N ALA A 47 -8.63 27.07 14.41
CA ALA A 47 -9.33 28.23 13.88
C ALA A 47 -8.47 28.95 12.82
N LYS A 48 -9.06 29.22 11.65
CA LYS A 48 -8.42 29.94 10.54
C LYS A 48 -7.75 31.24 10.99
N ALA A 49 -8.45 32.06 11.79
CA ALA A 49 -7.91 33.29 12.36
C ALA A 49 -6.67 33.10 13.27
N SER A 50 -6.42 31.88 13.77
CA SER A 50 -5.15 31.57 14.45
C SER A 50 -4.05 31.28 13.44
N LEU A 51 -4.33 30.54 12.36
CA LEU A 51 -3.37 30.31 11.28
C LEU A 51 -3.03 31.62 10.54
N ASP A 52 -4.00 32.48 10.25
CA ASP A 52 -3.74 33.77 9.57
C ASP A 52 -2.78 34.64 10.39
N ARG A 53 -3.05 34.79 11.70
CA ARG A 53 -2.15 35.53 12.61
C ARG A 53 -0.78 34.87 12.76
N LEU A 54 -0.71 33.54 12.65
CA LEU A 54 0.57 32.84 12.60
C LEU A 54 1.36 33.26 11.36
N MET A 55 0.71 33.32 10.19
CA MET A 55 1.34 33.72 8.92
C MET A 55 1.81 35.18 8.94
N GLU A 56 1.17 36.03 9.74
CA GLU A 56 1.58 37.41 10.02
C GLU A 56 2.76 37.51 11.01
N GLY A 57 3.25 36.38 11.55
CA GLY A 57 4.38 36.32 12.47
C GLY A 57 4.00 36.38 13.95
N GLU A 58 2.71 36.33 14.30
CA GLU A 58 2.28 36.28 15.70
C GLU A 58 2.44 34.88 16.31
N ASN A 59 2.79 34.82 17.60
CA ASN A 59 2.75 33.57 18.39
C ASN A 59 1.30 33.21 18.74
N SER A 60 0.55 32.75 17.74
CA SER A 60 -0.90 32.58 17.82
C SER A 60 -1.35 31.16 18.14
N LEU A 61 -0.46 30.15 18.10
CA LEU A 61 -0.80 28.74 18.33
C LEU A 61 -0.35 28.24 19.71
N THR A 62 -1.20 27.42 20.32
CA THR A 62 -0.85 26.61 21.50
C THR A 62 -0.12 25.33 21.08
N PHE A 63 0.54 24.66 22.04
CA PHE A 63 1.15 23.35 21.80
C PHE A 63 0.16 22.32 21.27
N ASN A 64 -1.06 22.27 21.81
CA ASN A 64 -2.08 21.34 21.33
C ASN A 64 -2.50 21.62 19.88
N GLN A 65 -2.55 22.89 19.47
CA GLN A 65 -2.85 23.26 18.09
C GLN A 65 -1.70 22.88 17.16
N LEU A 66 -0.45 23.18 17.54
CA LEU A 66 0.72 22.78 16.76
C LEU A 66 0.85 21.25 16.69
N HIS A 67 0.54 20.53 17.76
CA HIS A 67 0.53 19.07 17.79
C HIS A 67 -0.51 18.48 16.83
N LYS A 68 -1.70 19.10 16.71
CA LYS A 68 -2.71 18.70 15.72
C LYS A 68 -2.20 18.91 14.28
N ILE A 69 -1.60 20.07 14.00
CA ILE A 69 -0.99 20.36 12.69
C ILE A 69 0.11 19.35 12.38
N ALA A 70 1.01 19.12 13.34
CA ALA A 70 2.11 18.18 13.19
C ALA A 70 1.60 16.75 12.95
N SER A 71 0.60 16.32 13.71
CA SER A 71 -0.03 15.00 13.54
C SER A 71 -0.73 14.87 12.19
N HIS A 72 -1.40 15.93 11.72
CA HIS A 72 -2.04 15.96 10.40
C HIS A 72 -1.00 15.81 9.29
N PHE A 73 0.13 16.50 9.39
CA PHE A 73 1.25 16.38 8.45
C PHE A 73 2.13 15.14 8.65
N GLY A 74 1.85 14.29 9.65
CA GLY A 74 2.68 13.12 9.96
C GLY A 74 4.08 13.45 10.50
N ARG A 75 4.32 14.71 10.93
CA ARG A 75 5.62 15.21 11.41
C ARG A 75 5.61 15.39 12.93
N GLY A 76 6.80 15.43 13.54
CA GLY A 76 6.95 15.77 14.95
C GLY A 76 6.79 17.28 15.20
N VAL A 77 6.38 17.69 16.40
CA VAL A 77 6.28 19.13 16.74
C VAL A 77 7.61 19.86 16.53
N LEU A 78 8.74 19.21 16.84
CA LEU A 78 10.08 19.77 16.65
C LEU A 78 10.40 20.15 15.20
N PHE A 79 9.84 19.43 14.22
CA PHE A 79 10.00 19.76 12.80
C PHE A 79 9.56 21.20 12.49
N PHE A 80 8.51 21.68 13.16
CA PHE A 80 7.99 23.05 12.98
C PHE A 80 8.66 24.09 13.88
N LEU A 81 9.63 23.68 14.71
CA LEU A 81 10.42 24.57 15.56
C LEU A 81 11.88 24.66 15.11
N GLU A 82 12.32 23.78 14.23
CA GLU A 82 13.63 23.85 13.59
C GLU A 82 13.76 25.11 12.72
N ALA A 83 14.92 25.75 12.79
CA ALA A 83 15.22 26.93 11.98
C ALA A 83 15.51 26.58 10.51
N GLY A 84 15.18 27.51 9.62
CA GLY A 84 15.45 27.41 8.18
C GLY A 84 14.43 26.57 7.39
N PRO A 85 14.53 26.60 6.05
CA PRO A 85 13.61 25.89 5.17
C PRO A 85 13.78 24.37 5.29
N VAL A 86 12.78 23.63 4.81
CA VAL A 86 12.82 22.17 4.76
C VAL A 86 13.88 21.72 3.76
N ASN A 87 14.77 20.81 4.19
CA ASN A 87 15.62 20.08 3.26
C ASN A 87 14.82 18.92 2.65
N GLU A 88 14.32 19.10 1.42
CA GLU A 88 13.47 18.10 0.74
C GLU A 88 14.13 16.72 0.62
N ALA A 89 15.46 16.69 0.44
CA ALA A 89 16.20 15.43 0.33
C ALA A 89 16.24 14.63 1.64
N GLN A 90 16.06 15.32 2.78
CA GLN A 90 15.92 14.72 4.11
C GLN A 90 14.45 14.53 4.51
N ALA A 91 13.55 15.35 3.95
CA ALA A 91 12.13 15.31 4.29
C ALA A 91 11.42 14.11 3.67
N HIS A 92 11.84 13.69 2.47
CA HIS A 92 11.30 12.56 1.73
C HIS A 92 12.41 11.58 1.37
N SER A 93 12.14 10.27 1.43
CA SER A 93 13.10 9.24 1.04
C SER A 93 13.38 9.27 -0.48
N PRO A 94 14.47 8.65 -0.96
CA PRO A 94 14.67 8.43 -2.40
C PRO A 94 13.48 7.71 -3.05
N GLN A 95 12.93 6.68 -2.38
CA GLN A 95 11.80 5.90 -2.89
C GLN A 95 10.55 6.75 -3.03
N PHE A 96 10.22 7.57 -2.03
CA PHE A 96 9.10 8.51 -2.08
C PHE A 96 9.25 9.47 -3.26
N ARG A 97 10.44 10.05 -3.42
CA ARG A 97 10.70 10.99 -4.52
C ARG A 97 10.58 10.33 -5.88
N THR A 98 11.03 9.08 -6.04
CA THR A 98 10.82 8.31 -7.27
C THR A 98 9.33 8.18 -7.59
N LEU A 99 8.50 7.78 -6.62
CA LEU A 99 7.06 7.65 -6.83
C LEU A 99 6.38 8.99 -7.12
N ALA A 100 6.73 10.04 -6.37
CA ALA A 100 6.19 11.39 -6.57
C ALA A 100 6.60 12.00 -7.92
N ASN A 101 7.80 11.68 -8.41
CA ASN A 101 8.24 12.09 -9.74
C ASN A 101 7.56 11.29 -10.86
N GLN A 102 7.26 10.01 -10.63
CA GLN A 102 6.51 9.18 -11.57
C GLN A 102 5.05 9.66 -11.72
N LYS A 103 4.42 10.08 -10.61
CA LYS A 103 3.04 10.59 -10.57
C LYS A 103 2.96 11.91 -9.78
N PRO A 104 3.27 13.08 -10.36
CA PRO A 104 3.26 14.36 -9.62
C PRO A 104 1.90 14.71 -8.98
N GLU A 105 0.81 14.17 -9.51
CA GLU A 105 -0.58 14.39 -9.09
C GLU A 105 -1.03 13.53 -7.90
N LEU A 106 -0.12 12.83 -7.20
CA LEU A 106 -0.50 12.01 -6.06
C LEU A 106 -1.24 12.82 -4.98
N SER A 107 -2.44 12.36 -4.64
CA SER A 107 -3.22 12.91 -3.54
C SER A 107 -2.45 12.86 -2.21
N PHE A 108 -2.71 13.82 -1.32
CA PHE A 108 -2.18 13.83 0.05
C PHE A 108 -2.35 12.47 0.76
N LYS A 109 -3.56 11.89 0.70
CA LYS A 109 -3.85 10.60 1.34
C LYS A 109 -2.91 9.48 0.88
N LEU A 110 -2.51 9.49 -0.39
CA LEU A 110 -1.60 8.49 -0.93
C LEU A 110 -0.14 8.77 -0.55
N LYS A 111 0.30 10.03 -0.57
CA LYS A 111 1.62 10.43 -0.05
C LYS A 111 1.78 9.98 1.41
N ALA A 112 0.76 10.27 2.24
CA ALA A 112 0.72 9.83 3.63
C ALA A 112 0.63 8.31 3.80
N LEU A 113 0.14 7.56 2.80
CA LEU A 113 0.18 6.10 2.79
C LEU A 113 1.61 5.61 2.51
N ILE A 114 2.30 6.19 1.52
CA ILE A 114 3.69 5.85 1.18
C ILE A 114 4.60 6.04 2.39
N GLU A 115 4.59 7.22 3.03
CA GLU A 115 5.38 7.49 4.23
C GLU A 115 5.07 6.49 5.37
N ARG A 116 3.80 6.10 5.50
CA ARG A 116 3.37 5.13 6.52
C ARG A 116 3.88 3.72 6.23
N VAL A 117 3.95 3.34 4.95
CA VAL A 117 4.51 2.05 4.51
C VAL A 117 6.01 2.01 4.81
N GLU A 118 6.73 3.09 4.51
CA GLU A 118 8.16 3.23 4.86
C GLU A 118 8.39 3.09 6.36
N LYS A 119 7.60 3.80 7.17
CA LYS A 119 7.67 3.69 8.63
C LYS A 119 7.42 2.27 9.13
N GLN A 120 6.48 1.54 8.53
CA GLN A 120 6.24 0.15 8.92
C GLN A 120 7.38 -0.77 8.50
N ARG A 121 7.99 -0.54 7.33
CA ARG A 121 9.19 -1.25 6.93
C ARG A 121 10.33 -1.02 7.93
N ASP A 122 10.53 0.21 8.40
CA ASP A 122 11.56 0.52 9.40
C ASP A 122 11.27 -0.15 10.75
N VAL A 123 10.00 -0.19 11.16
CA VAL A 123 9.58 -0.99 12.33
C VAL A 123 9.93 -2.46 12.13
N TYR A 124 9.62 -3.05 10.97
CA TYR A 124 9.95 -4.45 10.68
C TYR A 124 11.45 -4.71 10.78
N LEU A 125 12.29 -3.84 10.22
CA LEU A 125 13.74 -3.96 10.28
C LEU A 125 14.27 -3.85 11.71
N SER A 126 13.82 -2.86 12.48
CA SER A 126 14.21 -2.71 13.89
C SER A 126 13.82 -3.94 14.72
N LEU A 127 12.62 -4.48 14.52
CA LEU A 127 12.19 -5.71 15.21
C LEU A 127 13.06 -6.91 14.83
N ARG A 128 13.48 -7.01 13.55
CA ARG A 128 14.37 -8.08 13.09
C ARG A 128 15.75 -8.01 13.70
N GLU A 129 16.31 -6.81 13.83
CA GLU A 129 17.61 -6.58 14.46
C GLU A 129 17.60 -7.03 15.92
N ASP A 130 16.55 -6.68 16.67
CA ASP A 130 16.41 -7.06 18.08
C ASP A 130 16.23 -8.57 18.31
N LEU A 131 15.82 -9.31 17.27
CA LEU A 131 15.45 -10.72 17.36
C LEU A 131 16.60 -11.71 17.10
N ASP A 132 17.83 -11.24 16.89
CA ASP A 132 19.09 -12.01 16.79
C ASP A 132 18.93 -13.43 16.19
N ASN A 133 18.93 -13.52 14.86
CA ASN A 133 18.96 -14.77 14.07
C ASN A 133 17.87 -15.83 14.39
N VAL A 134 16.69 -15.60 13.81
CA VAL A 134 15.75 -16.69 13.49
C VAL A 134 15.64 -16.75 11.97
N ASP A 135 15.50 -17.96 11.41
CA ASP A 135 15.30 -18.30 9.97
C ASP A 135 14.24 -17.43 9.28
N ARG A 136 14.58 -16.17 9.03
CA ARG A 136 13.69 -15.16 8.47
C ARG A 136 14.05 -14.95 7.02
N PRO A 137 13.04 -14.78 6.15
CA PRO A 137 13.29 -14.49 4.74
C PRO A 137 14.26 -13.30 4.56
N ILE A 138 15.30 -13.53 3.76
CA ILE A 138 16.25 -12.51 3.32
C ILE A 138 15.99 -12.28 1.84
N PHE A 139 15.92 -11.01 1.44
CA PHE A 139 15.79 -10.66 0.04
C PHE A 139 17.09 -10.97 -0.71
N THR A 140 17.05 -12.08 -1.46
CA THR A 140 18.14 -12.52 -2.33
C THR A 140 17.54 -12.82 -3.71
N PRO A 141 17.35 -11.78 -4.55
CA PRO A 141 16.73 -11.96 -5.86
C PRO A 141 17.66 -12.77 -6.79
N PRO A 142 17.10 -13.57 -7.70
CA PRO A 142 17.90 -14.27 -8.70
C PRO A 142 18.49 -13.28 -9.71
N GLU A 143 19.56 -13.69 -10.38
CA GLU A 143 20.02 -12.98 -11.57
C GLU A 143 19.01 -13.20 -12.71
N LEU A 144 18.54 -12.11 -13.30
CA LEU A 144 17.55 -12.12 -14.36
C LEU A 144 18.17 -11.62 -15.67
N PRO A 145 17.79 -12.20 -16.82
CA PRO A 145 18.25 -11.72 -18.12
C PRO A 145 17.74 -10.30 -18.37
N ALA A 146 18.63 -9.44 -18.86
CA ALA A 146 18.23 -8.14 -19.37
C ALA A 146 17.31 -8.31 -20.59
N GLN A 147 16.26 -7.48 -20.68
CA GLN A 147 15.40 -7.37 -21.86
C GLN A 147 14.71 -8.67 -22.30
N ASN A 148 14.53 -9.64 -21.40
CA ASN A 148 13.75 -10.85 -21.65
C ASN A 148 12.76 -11.13 -20.51
N PRO A 149 11.62 -10.41 -20.47
CA PRO A 149 10.61 -10.55 -19.42
C PRO A 149 10.06 -11.98 -19.27
N GLN A 150 9.97 -12.73 -20.36
CA GLN A 150 9.44 -14.09 -20.36
C GLN A 150 10.39 -15.07 -19.66
N GLU A 151 11.68 -14.99 -19.94
CA GLU A 151 12.67 -15.83 -19.27
C GLU A 151 12.88 -15.38 -17.82
N ALA A 152 12.87 -14.06 -17.56
CA ALA A 152 12.88 -13.53 -16.20
C ALA A 152 11.69 -14.06 -15.38
N ALA A 153 10.49 -14.08 -15.96
CA ALA A 153 9.30 -14.64 -15.34
C ALA A 153 9.43 -16.14 -15.03
N ARG A 154 10.05 -16.91 -15.92
CA ARG A 154 10.29 -18.35 -15.72
C ARG A 154 11.24 -18.58 -14.53
N ILE A 155 12.34 -17.85 -14.46
CA ILE A 155 13.32 -17.92 -13.36
C ILE A 155 12.65 -17.51 -12.06
N THR A 156 11.92 -16.40 -12.05
CA THR A 156 11.22 -15.91 -10.84
C THR A 156 10.17 -16.90 -10.37
N ARG A 157 9.38 -17.51 -11.28
CA ARG A 157 8.38 -18.53 -10.90
C ARG A 157 9.01 -19.72 -10.17
N LEU A 158 10.16 -20.19 -10.66
CA LEU A 158 10.92 -21.26 -10.00
C LEU A 158 11.48 -20.79 -8.66
N TRP A 159 12.07 -19.60 -8.61
CA TRP A 159 12.62 -19.02 -7.39
C TRP A 159 11.54 -18.88 -6.30
N LEU A 160 10.35 -18.39 -6.65
CA LEU A 160 9.19 -18.29 -5.75
C LEU A 160 8.68 -19.66 -5.27
N GLY A 161 8.98 -20.75 -5.99
CA GLY A 161 8.48 -22.10 -5.64
C GLY A 161 6.95 -22.21 -5.82
N LEU A 162 6.39 -21.50 -6.80
CA LEU A 162 4.95 -21.48 -7.02
C LEU A 162 4.44 -22.87 -7.45
N SER A 163 3.34 -23.29 -6.84
CA SER A 163 2.69 -24.55 -7.19
C SER A 163 1.86 -24.43 -8.48
N GLU A 164 1.26 -25.53 -8.90
CA GLU A 164 0.39 -25.53 -10.08
C GLU A 164 -0.90 -24.72 -9.85
N THR A 165 -1.41 -24.77 -8.61
CA THR A 165 -2.67 -24.14 -8.22
C THR A 165 -2.46 -23.04 -7.20
N ASN A 166 -2.89 -21.82 -7.48
CA ASN A 166 -2.63 -20.67 -6.64
C ASN A 166 -3.85 -19.77 -6.50
N ASN A 167 -3.82 -18.93 -5.48
CA ASN A 167 -4.69 -17.78 -5.31
C ASN A 167 -3.84 -16.60 -4.83
N PHE A 168 -4.48 -15.44 -4.61
CA PHE A 168 -3.76 -14.25 -4.15
C PHE A 168 -2.93 -14.48 -2.88
N GLU A 169 -3.47 -15.19 -1.89
CA GLU A 169 -2.76 -15.38 -0.62
C GLU A 169 -1.56 -16.33 -0.80
N THR A 170 -1.66 -17.39 -1.61
CA THR A 170 -0.49 -18.26 -1.89
C THR A 170 0.59 -17.53 -2.70
N TYR A 171 0.19 -16.64 -3.61
CA TYR A 171 1.13 -15.77 -4.31
C TYR A 171 1.81 -14.80 -3.35
N ARG A 172 1.04 -14.16 -2.46
CA ARG A 172 1.56 -13.27 -1.43
C ARG A 172 2.55 -13.98 -0.52
N GLU A 173 2.19 -15.16 0.00
CA GLU A 173 3.03 -15.98 0.86
C GLU A 173 4.36 -16.34 0.18
N ALA A 174 4.31 -16.74 -1.10
CA ALA A 174 5.52 -17.06 -1.87
C ALA A 174 6.45 -15.85 -2.04
N VAL A 175 5.89 -14.65 -2.24
CA VAL A 175 6.64 -13.39 -2.34
C VAL A 175 7.22 -12.99 -0.97
N GLU A 176 6.42 -13.06 0.09
CA GLU A 176 6.84 -12.76 1.47
C GLU A 176 7.94 -13.70 1.97
N ALA A 177 7.89 -14.98 1.56
CA ALA A 177 8.93 -15.97 1.85
C ALA A 177 10.30 -15.63 1.21
N LYS A 178 10.37 -14.62 0.34
CA LYS A 178 11.60 -14.10 -0.25
C LYS A 178 12.09 -12.79 0.36
N GLY A 179 11.56 -12.40 1.52
CA GLY A 179 12.02 -11.19 2.23
C GLY A 179 11.45 -9.89 1.70
N ILE A 180 10.41 -9.98 0.87
CA ILE A 180 9.65 -8.84 0.32
C ILE A 180 8.41 -8.65 1.20
N LEU A 181 8.22 -7.47 1.80
CA LEU A 181 6.96 -7.22 2.50
C LEU A 181 5.85 -6.96 1.49
N VAL A 182 4.70 -7.60 1.66
CA VAL A 182 3.53 -7.33 0.82
C VAL A 182 2.43 -6.78 1.69
N PHE A 183 2.08 -5.51 1.50
CA PHE A 183 0.95 -4.88 2.16
C PHE A 183 -0.25 -4.80 1.22
N ARG A 184 -1.44 -4.83 1.80
CA ARG A 184 -2.69 -4.65 1.09
C ARG A 184 -3.48 -3.51 1.71
N SER A 185 -3.97 -2.59 0.89
CA SER A 185 -4.84 -1.51 1.35
C SER A 185 -6.09 -2.09 2.01
N ASN A 186 -6.75 -1.33 2.87
CA ASN A 186 -8.07 -1.71 3.37
C ASN A 186 -9.20 -1.19 2.45
N GLY A 187 -10.40 -1.77 2.59
CA GLY A 187 -11.57 -1.41 1.79
C GLY A 187 -12.52 -0.41 2.46
N TYR A 188 -12.21 0.04 3.67
CA TYR A 188 -13.03 0.97 4.47
C TYR A 188 -12.24 2.23 4.78
N THR A 189 -12.95 3.31 5.11
CA THR A 189 -12.31 4.59 5.42
C THR A 189 -11.31 4.47 6.57
N GLY A 190 -10.06 4.82 6.29
CA GLY A 190 -8.98 4.75 7.27
C GLY A 190 -7.63 5.07 6.65
N LYS A 191 -6.58 5.01 7.47
CA LYS A 191 -5.23 5.42 7.07
C LYS A 191 -4.52 4.43 6.11
N TRP A 192 -5.05 3.22 5.97
CA TRP A 192 -4.53 2.20 5.05
C TRP A 192 -5.34 2.11 3.76
N GLN A 193 -6.24 3.06 3.52
CA GLN A 193 -7.15 3.02 2.38
C GLN A 193 -6.50 3.64 1.15
N ILE A 194 -6.60 2.95 0.03
CA ILE A 194 -6.57 3.58 -1.30
C ILE A 194 -8.03 3.71 -1.72
N ALA A 195 -8.48 4.94 -1.94
CA ALA A 195 -9.88 5.21 -2.23
C ALA A 195 -10.34 4.45 -3.47
N LYS A 196 -11.61 4.09 -3.53
CA LYS A 196 -12.09 3.19 -4.58
C LYS A 196 -12.00 3.83 -5.96
N GLU A 197 -12.36 5.10 -6.04
CA GLU A 197 -12.28 5.99 -7.19
C GLU A 197 -10.85 6.39 -7.59
N ASN A 198 -9.87 6.16 -6.70
CA ASN A 198 -8.48 6.46 -7.02
C ASN A 198 -7.95 5.41 -8.02
N PRO A 199 -7.35 5.81 -9.15
CA PRO A 199 -6.96 4.88 -10.21
C PRO A 199 -5.73 4.03 -9.87
N ILE A 200 -4.96 4.38 -8.83
CA ILE A 200 -3.79 3.61 -8.40
C ILE A 200 -4.21 2.21 -7.99
N LEU A 201 -3.49 1.21 -8.51
CA LEU A 201 -3.71 -0.22 -8.24
C LEU A 201 -2.67 -0.78 -7.27
N GLY A 202 -1.45 -0.27 -7.33
CA GLY A 202 -0.36 -0.70 -6.48
C GLY A 202 0.83 0.24 -6.55
N PHE A 203 1.81 -0.01 -5.69
CA PHE A 203 3.14 0.57 -5.79
C PHE A 203 4.16 -0.32 -5.12
N ALA A 204 5.42 -0.19 -5.54
CA ALA A 204 6.56 -0.86 -4.95
C ALA A 204 7.59 0.14 -4.43
N LEU A 205 8.18 -0.15 -3.27
CA LEU A 205 9.31 0.56 -2.72
C LEU A 205 10.54 -0.34 -2.85
N TYR A 206 11.44 0.01 -3.76
CA TYR A 206 12.67 -0.75 -3.93
C TYR A 206 13.64 -0.45 -2.80
N ASP A 207 14.19 -1.52 -2.24
CA ASP A 207 15.29 -1.49 -1.30
C ASP A 207 16.10 -2.78 -1.43
N ALA A 208 17.42 -2.67 -1.29
CA ALA A 208 18.33 -3.79 -1.49
C ALA A 208 18.23 -4.88 -0.40
N THR A 209 17.64 -4.58 0.74
CA THR A 209 17.55 -5.47 1.92
C THR A 209 16.13 -5.94 2.21
N CYS A 210 15.14 -5.06 2.07
CA CYS A 210 13.74 -5.34 2.36
C CYS A 210 12.83 -4.47 1.50
N PRO A 211 12.57 -4.85 0.25
CA PRO A 211 11.62 -4.14 -0.59
C PRO A 211 10.18 -4.37 -0.12
N VAL A 212 9.28 -3.47 -0.52
CA VAL A 212 7.86 -3.52 -0.13
C VAL A 212 6.99 -3.40 -1.38
N ILE A 213 5.95 -4.23 -1.47
CA ILE A 213 4.88 -4.10 -2.45
C ILE A 213 3.59 -3.73 -1.72
N VAL A 214 2.83 -2.78 -2.24
CA VAL A 214 1.52 -2.39 -1.73
C VAL A 214 0.47 -2.59 -2.81
N ILE A 215 -0.57 -3.34 -2.50
CA ILE A 215 -1.66 -3.66 -3.43
C ILE A 215 -2.98 -3.06 -2.95
N LYS A 216 -3.70 -2.37 -3.82
CA LYS A 216 -5.06 -1.90 -3.54
C LYS A 216 -5.99 -3.10 -3.36
N LYS A 217 -6.76 -3.12 -2.26
CA LYS A 217 -7.83 -4.11 -2.12
C LYS A 217 -8.94 -3.83 -3.13
N LEU A 218 -9.16 -4.82 -3.99
CA LEU A 218 -10.23 -4.82 -4.98
C LEU A 218 -11.28 -5.88 -4.64
N ALA A 219 -12.41 -5.84 -5.36
CA ALA A 219 -13.45 -6.85 -5.23
C ALA A 219 -12.98 -8.25 -5.68
N TRP A 220 -12.00 -8.30 -6.59
CA TRP A 220 -11.50 -9.52 -7.20
C TRP A 220 -10.03 -9.74 -6.83
N ASP A 221 -9.75 -10.85 -6.16
CA ASP A 221 -8.38 -11.23 -5.77
C ASP A 221 -7.52 -11.62 -6.98
N THR A 222 -8.14 -11.99 -8.09
CA THR A 222 -7.47 -12.29 -9.35
C THR A 222 -6.79 -11.07 -9.97
N GLN A 223 -7.40 -9.88 -9.86
CA GLN A 223 -6.79 -8.63 -10.34
C GLN A 223 -5.60 -8.23 -9.46
N GLN A 224 -5.76 -8.38 -8.15
CA GLN A 224 -4.68 -8.12 -7.18
C GLN A 224 -3.48 -9.05 -7.38
N SER A 225 -3.71 -10.29 -7.85
CA SER A 225 -2.63 -11.23 -8.17
C SER A 225 -1.80 -10.76 -9.37
N PHE A 226 -2.45 -10.16 -10.38
CA PHE A 226 -1.73 -9.55 -11.50
C PHE A 226 -0.90 -8.35 -11.03
N THR A 227 -1.51 -7.42 -10.30
CA THR A 227 -0.80 -6.25 -9.76
C THR A 227 0.39 -6.67 -8.91
N LEU A 228 0.24 -7.66 -8.02
CA LEU A 228 1.35 -8.18 -7.21
C LEU A 228 2.54 -8.64 -8.06
N MET A 229 2.29 -9.37 -9.14
CA MET A 229 3.37 -9.86 -10.01
C MET A 229 3.93 -8.78 -10.94
N HIS A 230 3.12 -7.77 -11.28
CA HIS A 230 3.56 -6.59 -12.02
C HIS A 230 4.55 -5.77 -11.19
N GLU A 231 4.18 -5.40 -9.95
CA GLU A 231 5.06 -4.70 -9.01
C GLU A 231 6.34 -5.50 -8.71
N LEU A 232 6.22 -6.83 -8.59
CA LEU A 232 7.39 -7.70 -8.47
C LEU A 232 8.31 -7.60 -9.69
N GLY A 233 7.76 -7.45 -10.90
CA GLY A 233 8.51 -7.20 -12.12
C GLY A 233 9.34 -5.92 -12.04
N HIS A 234 8.76 -4.81 -11.53
CA HIS A 234 9.49 -3.57 -11.30
C HIS A 234 10.65 -3.77 -10.31
N LEU A 235 10.40 -4.42 -9.18
CA LEU A 235 11.44 -4.66 -8.17
C LEU A 235 12.59 -5.51 -8.71
N LEU A 236 12.29 -6.60 -9.42
CA LEU A 236 13.29 -7.57 -9.81
C LEU A 236 14.04 -7.18 -11.09
N MET A 237 13.32 -6.68 -12.11
CA MET A 237 13.92 -6.36 -13.41
C MET A 237 14.49 -4.94 -13.44
N HIS A 238 13.78 -3.97 -12.85
CA HIS A 238 14.15 -2.55 -12.96
C HIS A 238 14.89 -2.03 -11.72
N ARG A 239 14.79 -2.72 -10.58
CA ARG A 239 15.42 -2.34 -9.30
C ARG A 239 15.09 -0.91 -8.89
N GLU A 240 13.83 -0.54 -9.07
CA GLU A 240 13.34 0.82 -8.84
C GLU A 240 11.94 0.77 -8.21
N SER A 241 11.61 1.80 -7.44
CA SER A 241 10.25 2.00 -6.93
C SER A 241 9.32 2.37 -8.08
N SER A 242 8.11 1.83 -8.07
CA SER A 242 7.06 2.07 -9.09
C SER A 242 5.73 2.38 -8.44
N ILE A 243 4.88 3.17 -9.11
CA ILE A 243 3.49 3.39 -8.71
C ILE A 243 2.58 3.38 -9.92
N ASP A 244 1.69 2.39 -9.96
CA ASP A 244 1.02 2.03 -11.20
C ASP A 244 -0.50 2.14 -11.06
N ASP A 245 -1.11 2.75 -12.08
CA ASP A 245 -2.56 2.91 -12.21
C ASP A 245 -3.15 2.00 -13.28
N GLU A 246 -4.48 2.09 -13.47
CA GLU A 246 -5.18 1.27 -14.47
C GLU A 246 -4.63 1.43 -15.89
N ARG A 247 -4.08 2.58 -16.27
CA ARG A 247 -3.52 2.83 -17.61
C ARG A 247 -2.16 2.17 -17.79
N ASP A 248 -1.34 2.17 -16.74
CA ASP A 248 0.01 1.58 -16.77
C ASP A 248 -0.04 0.06 -17.00
N MET A 249 -1.05 -0.60 -16.41
CA MET A 249 -1.34 -2.03 -16.64
C MET A 249 -1.65 -2.39 -18.11
N TYR A 250 -1.89 -1.40 -18.96
CA TYR A 250 -2.14 -1.59 -20.40
C TYR A 250 -1.12 -0.87 -21.29
N SER A 251 -0.06 -0.30 -20.71
CA SER A 251 0.97 0.38 -21.48
C SER A 251 1.78 -0.61 -22.33
N TYR A 252 2.07 -0.20 -23.56
CA TYR A 252 2.88 -0.93 -24.53
C TYR A 252 4.28 -0.34 -24.69
N GLN A 253 4.70 0.50 -23.74
CA GLN A 253 5.95 1.24 -23.82
C GLN A 253 6.82 1.00 -22.59
N GLY A 254 8.14 0.98 -22.83
CA GLY A 254 9.15 0.96 -21.79
C GLY A 254 8.97 -0.14 -20.74
N ARG A 255 9.24 0.26 -19.50
CA ARG A 255 9.25 -0.61 -18.31
C ARG A 255 7.88 -1.21 -18.00
N GLU A 256 6.79 -0.47 -18.21
CA GLU A 256 5.43 -0.98 -18.00
C GLU A 256 5.13 -2.18 -18.89
N ARG A 257 5.53 -2.12 -20.17
CA ARG A 257 5.38 -3.25 -21.08
C ARG A 257 6.17 -4.46 -20.60
N GLU A 258 7.39 -4.23 -20.12
CA GLU A 258 8.25 -5.29 -19.60
C GLU A 258 7.64 -5.92 -18.34
N ALA A 259 7.16 -5.12 -17.39
CA ALA A 259 6.49 -5.60 -16.17
C ALA A 259 5.18 -6.34 -16.48
N ASN A 260 4.37 -5.85 -17.42
CA ASN A 260 3.16 -6.53 -17.89
C ASN A 260 3.48 -7.89 -18.55
N ALA A 261 4.49 -7.93 -19.42
CA ALA A 261 4.93 -9.17 -20.07
C ALA A 261 5.51 -10.18 -19.06
N PHE A 262 6.26 -9.69 -18.06
CA PHE A 262 6.78 -10.48 -16.95
C PHE A 262 5.65 -11.07 -16.12
N ALA A 263 4.73 -10.24 -15.62
CA ALA A 263 3.61 -10.67 -14.79
C ALA A 263 2.73 -11.69 -15.50
N GLY A 264 2.36 -11.40 -16.76
CA GLY A 264 1.56 -12.32 -17.58
C GLY A 264 2.26 -13.65 -17.83
N SER A 265 3.56 -13.66 -18.09
CA SER A 265 4.32 -14.90 -18.34
C SER A 265 4.58 -15.70 -17.06
N LEU A 266 4.71 -15.03 -15.92
CA LEU A 266 4.89 -15.66 -14.61
C LEU A 266 3.59 -16.35 -14.18
N LEU A 267 2.46 -15.66 -14.35
CA LEU A 267 1.13 -16.13 -13.99
C LEU A 267 0.57 -17.17 -14.97
N VAL A 268 0.85 -17.01 -16.27
CA VAL A 268 0.47 -17.96 -17.33
C VAL A 268 1.70 -18.37 -18.14
N PRO A 269 2.48 -19.33 -17.61
CA PRO A 269 3.59 -19.92 -18.35
C PRO A 269 3.14 -20.60 -19.66
N ASN A 270 4.07 -20.79 -20.59
CA ASN A 270 3.75 -21.39 -21.89
C ASN A 270 3.11 -22.79 -21.79
N HIS A 271 3.50 -23.60 -20.79
CA HIS A 271 2.91 -24.93 -20.59
C HIS A 271 1.46 -24.86 -20.05
N TYR A 272 1.09 -23.79 -19.35
CA TYR A 272 -0.30 -23.53 -18.96
C TYR A 272 -1.13 -23.14 -20.17
N LEU A 273 -0.61 -22.23 -20.99
CA LEU A 273 -1.25 -21.86 -22.25
C LEU A 273 -1.49 -23.09 -23.13
N ALA A 274 -0.49 -23.96 -23.28
CA ALA A 274 -0.60 -25.17 -24.10
C ALA A 274 -1.74 -26.10 -23.65
N GLY A 275 -2.14 -26.07 -22.38
CA GLY A 275 -3.28 -26.83 -21.86
C GLY A 275 -4.66 -26.22 -22.14
N ILE A 276 -4.73 -25.03 -22.73
CA ILE A 276 -6.00 -24.40 -23.14
C ILE A 276 -6.39 -24.91 -24.53
N ARG A 277 -7.63 -25.40 -24.64
CA ARG A 277 -8.21 -25.93 -25.87
C ARG A 277 -8.87 -24.82 -26.70
N ASP A 278 -8.17 -24.39 -27.75
CA ASP A 278 -8.63 -23.32 -28.65
C ASP A 278 -9.86 -23.72 -29.48
N ASP A 279 -10.07 -25.02 -29.68
CA ASP A 279 -11.22 -25.63 -30.36
C ASP A 279 -12.51 -25.58 -29.52
N GLU A 280 -12.40 -25.43 -28.21
CA GLU A 280 -13.54 -25.26 -27.29
C GLU A 280 -13.90 -23.78 -27.06
N ARG A 281 -13.17 -22.85 -27.68
CA ARG A 281 -13.41 -21.41 -27.53
C ARG A 281 -14.76 -21.03 -28.13
N PRO A 282 -15.65 -20.38 -27.37
CA PRO A 282 -16.93 -19.95 -27.90
C PRO A 282 -16.76 -18.79 -28.91
N ASP A 283 -17.71 -18.65 -29.82
CA ASP A 283 -17.73 -17.50 -30.74
C ASP A 283 -18.10 -16.20 -30.04
N GLU A 284 -18.94 -16.27 -29.01
CA GLU A 284 -19.39 -15.11 -28.25
C GLU A 284 -18.40 -14.77 -27.13
N VAL A 285 -17.87 -13.54 -27.14
CA VAL A 285 -16.87 -13.08 -26.16
C VAL A 285 -17.40 -13.04 -24.72
N SER A 286 -18.71 -12.90 -24.54
CA SER A 286 -19.37 -12.92 -23.22
C SER A 286 -19.22 -14.27 -22.50
N LEU A 287 -18.94 -15.33 -23.26
CA LEU A 287 -18.73 -16.70 -22.76
C LEU A 287 -17.25 -17.01 -22.47
N TYR A 288 -16.33 -16.05 -22.64
CA TYR A 288 -14.91 -16.31 -22.39
C TYR A 288 -14.61 -16.54 -20.90
N ASP A 289 -15.34 -15.85 -20.01
CA ASP A 289 -15.20 -16.03 -18.56
C ASP A 289 -15.59 -17.45 -18.12
N SER A 290 -16.63 -18.04 -18.74
CA SER A 290 -17.06 -19.41 -18.44
C SER A 290 -16.15 -20.46 -19.07
N TRP A 291 -15.68 -20.22 -20.30
CA TRP A 291 -14.68 -21.05 -20.97
C TRP A 291 -13.39 -21.18 -20.16
N LEU A 292 -12.94 -20.09 -19.53
CA LEU A 292 -11.69 -20.04 -18.76
C LEU A 292 -11.88 -20.22 -17.24
N GLU A 293 -13.08 -20.61 -16.78
CA GLU A 293 -13.39 -20.69 -15.35
C GLU A 293 -12.51 -21.72 -14.62
N ARG A 294 -12.17 -22.83 -15.28
CA ARG A 294 -11.27 -23.86 -14.71
C ARG A 294 -9.89 -23.27 -14.42
N GLN A 295 -9.32 -22.56 -15.40
CA GLN A 295 -8.01 -21.94 -15.32
C GLN A 295 -8.00 -20.80 -14.31
N LYS A 296 -9.02 -19.94 -14.33
CA LYS A 296 -9.21 -18.88 -13.33
C LYS A 296 -9.21 -19.42 -11.91
N ARG A 297 -9.92 -20.52 -11.64
CA ARG A 297 -9.94 -21.17 -10.32
C ARG A 297 -8.62 -21.82 -9.95
N ALA A 298 -8.00 -22.52 -10.89
CA ALA A 298 -6.73 -23.22 -10.64
C ALA A 298 -5.59 -22.23 -10.43
N TRP A 299 -5.46 -21.21 -11.29
CA TRP A 299 -4.31 -20.32 -11.32
C TRP A 299 -4.51 -19.03 -10.51
N GLY A 300 -5.74 -18.74 -10.08
CA GLY A 300 -6.03 -17.57 -9.24
C GLY A 300 -5.92 -16.25 -9.99
N ILE A 301 -6.17 -16.23 -11.30
CA ILE A 301 -6.01 -15.05 -12.17
C ILE A 301 -7.26 -14.79 -12.99
N SER A 302 -7.38 -13.57 -13.54
CA SER A 302 -8.56 -13.20 -14.32
C SER A 302 -8.51 -13.86 -15.70
N PRO A 303 -9.68 -14.17 -16.29
CA PRO A 303 -9.77 -14.60 -17.69
C PRO A 303 -9.05 -13.62 -18.64
N GLU A 304 -9.11 -12.33 -18.35
CA GLU A 304 -8.43 -11.28 -19.13
C GLU A 304 -6.91 -11.47 -19.22
N VAL A 305 -6.23 -11.85 -18.12
CA VAL A 305 -4.78 -12.12 -18.14
C VAL A 305 -4.48 -13.32 -19.05
N ILE A 306 -5.33 -14.35 -19.00
CA ILE A 306 -5.19 -15.54 -19.85
C ILE A 306 -5.41 -15.17 -21.32
N LEU A 307 -6.46 -14.41 -21.63
CA LEU A 307 -6.77 -13.92 -22.97
C LEU A 307 -5.64 -13.04 -23.52
N ARG A 308 -5.06 -12.19 -22.67
CA ARG A 308 -3.91 -11.37 -23.03
C ARG A 308 -2.71 -12.24 -23.40
N ARG A 309 -2.45 -13.30 -22.64
CA ARG A 309 -1.36 -14.24 -22.92
C ARG A 309 -1.61 -15.10 -24.16
N LEU A 310 -2.86 -15.46 -24.45
CA LEU A 310 -3.25 -16.07 -25.72
C LEU A 310 -3.01 -15.11 -26.89
N LEU A 311 -3.37 -13.83 -26.76
CA LEU A 311 -3.12 -12.78 -27.75
C LEU A 311 -1.61 -12.62 -28.01
N ASP A 312 -0.80 -12.46 -26.96
CA ASP A 312 0.65 -12.31 -27.08
C ASP A 312 1.31 -13.54 -27.75
N SER A 313 0.70 -14.73 -27.63
CA SER A 313 1.15 -15.96 -28.29
C SER A 313 0.61 -16.17 -29.71
N GLY A 314 -0.21 -15.24 -30.23
CA GLY A 314 -0.85 -15.34 -31.55
C GLY A 314 -2.05 -16.30 -31.62
N ARG A 315 -2.52 -16.81 -30.48
CA ARG A 315 -3.64 -17.78 -30.39
C ARG A 315 -5.01 -17.13 -30.23
N LEU A 316 -5.06 -15.86 -29.86
CA LEU A 316 -6.26 -15.04 -29.81
C LEU A 316 -6.13 -13.86 -30.79
N PRO A 317 -7.04 -13.70 -31.75
CA PRO A 317 -7.07 -12.51 -32.59
C PRO A 317 -7.30 -11.21 -31.79
N GLN A 318 -6.67 -10.11 -32.23
CA GLN A 318 -6.74 -8.81 -31.54
C GLN A 318 -8.17 -8.25 -31.44
N ASP A 319 -8.97 -8.42 -32.49
CA ASP A 319 -10.38 -7.99 -32.53
C ASP A 319 -11.22 -8.68 -31.46
N ARG A 320 -11.01 -9.98 -31.22
CA ARG A 320 -11.68 -10.74 -30.16
C ARG A 320 -11.30 -10.26 -28.77
N TYR A 321 -10.02 -9.95 -28.55
CA TYR A 321 -9.56 -9.40 -27.29
C TYR A 321 -10.17 -8.01 -27.02
N THR A 322 -10.17 -7.13 -28.03
CA THR A 322 -10.79 -5.81 -27.93
C THR A 322 -12.30 -5.92 -27.64
N ALA A 323 -13.01 -6.80 -28.35
CA ALA A 323 -14.45 -7.03 -28.12
C ALA A 323 -14.74 -7.56 -26.71
N TYR A 324 -13.92 -8.49 -26.19
CA TYR A 324 -14.04 -8.95 -24.80
C TYR A 324 -13.90 -7.79 -23.81
N ARG A 325 -12.93 -6.89 -24.02
CA ARG A 325 -12.68 -5.73 -23.15
C ARG A 325 -13.84 -4.74 -23.16
N GLU A 326 -14.40 -4.46 -24.33
CA GLU A 326 -15.58 -3.59 -24.48
C GLU A 326 -16.77 -4.16 -23.72
N TRP A 327 -17.06 -5.45 -23.92
CA TRP A 327 -18.10 -6.17 -23.17
C TRP A 327 -17.87 -6.12 -21.65
N ARG A 328 -16.62 -6.36 -21.21
CA ARG A 328 -16.25 -6.35 -19.79
C ARG A 328 -16.47 -4.99 -19.13
N THR A 329 -16.19 -3.91 -19.86
CA THR A 329 -16.32 -2.53 -19.38
C THR A 329 -17.80 -2.12 -19.25
N GLN A 330 -18.66 -2.63 -20.14
CA GLN A 330 -20.11 -2.38 -20.09
C GLN A 330 -20.83 -3.23 -19.03
N THR A 331 -20.21 -4.31 -18.57
CA THR A 331 -20.81 -5.21 -17.58
C THR A 331 -20.71 -4.63 -16.17
N VAL A 332 -21.84 -4.15 -15.63
CA VAL A 332 -21.94 -3.72 -14.23
C VAL A 332 -21.80 -4.94 -13.33
N MET A 333 -20.64 -5.09 -12.69
CA MET A 333 -20.44 -6.18 -11.74
C MET A 333 -20.99 -5.81 -10.36
N PRO A 334 -21.80 -6.68 -9.74
CA PRO A 334 -22.38 -6.42 -8.42
C PRO A 334 -21.25 -6.25 -7.39
N GLN A 335 -21.34 -5.17 -6.63
CA GLN A 335 -20.41 -4.94 -5.54
C GLN A 335 -20.73 -5.90 -4.42
N ARG A 336 -19.71 -6.63 -3.93
CA ARG A 336 -19.85 -7.37 -2.69
C ARG A 336 -19.92 -6.36 -1.54
N GLU A 337 -21.06 -6.30 -0.87
CA GLU A 337 -21.22 -5.48 0.33
C GLU A 337 -20.33 -5.99 1.48
N GLY A 338 -19.90 -5.03 2.30
CA GLY A 338 -19.25 -5.12 3.61
C GLY A 338 -18.79 -6.47 4.14
N GLY A 339 -17.49 -6.57 4.44
CA GLY A 339 -16.96 -7.64 5.29
C GLY A 339 -17.59 -7.62 6.70
N SER A 340 -17.79 -8.80 7.28
CA SER A 340 -18.31 -8.94 8.64
C SER A 340 -17.33 -8.32 9.66
N ARG A 341 -17.86 -7.49 10.58
CA ARG A 341 -17.08 -6.96 11.72
C ARG A 341 -16.57 -8.05 12.66
N ALA A 342 -17.03 -9.30 12.51
CA ALA A 342 -16.65 -10.43 13.35
C ALA A 342 -15.16 -10.80 13.27
N PHE A 343 -14.47 -10.43 12.19
CA PHE A 343 -13.06 -10.80 11.94
C PHE A 343 -12.08 -9.63 12.04
N ARG A 344 -12.47 -8.53 12.70
CA ARG A 344 -11.62 -7.34 12.84
C ARG A 344 -10.28 -7.63 13.53
N ASN A 345 -10.21 -8.66 14.38
CA ASN A 345 -8.96 -9.12 14.98
C ASN A 345 -7.93 -9.60 13.93
N ARG A 346 -8.34 -10.02 12.73
CA ARG A 346 -7.45 -10.48 11.64
C ARG A 346 -7.07 -9.39 10.65
N GLU A 347 -7.58 -8.17 10.86
CA GLU A 347 -7.31 -7.01 10.01
C GLU A 347 -5.82 -6.72 9.82
N PRO A 348 -4.96 -6.76 10.87
CA PRO A 348 -3.52 -6.57 10.68
C PRO A 348 -2.88 -7.62 9.76
N ARG A 349 -3.31 -8.89 9.82
CA ARG A 349 -2.83 -9.93 8.90
C ARG A 349 -3.21 -9.60 7.46
N HIS A 350 -4.46 -9.17 7.25
CA HIS A 350 -4.92 -8.81 5.91
C HIS A 350 -4.17 -7.62 5.32
N VAL A 351 -3.85 -6.62 6.14
CA VAL A 351 -3.11 -5.42 5.71
C VAL A 351 -1.61 -5.71 5.60
N PHE A 352 -0.96 -6.20 6.65
CA PHE A 352 0.51 -6.27 6.74
C PHE A 352 1.13 -7.60 6.34
N GLY A 353 0.33 -8.66 6.24
CA GLY A 353 0.82 -9.99 5.85
C GLY A 353 1.28 -10.82 7.03
N ASP A 354 1.50 -12.11 6.78
CA ASP A 354 1.84 -13.06 7.83
C ASP A 354 3.26 -12.79 8.34
N VAL A 355 4.21 -12.46 7.45
CA VAL A 355 5.61 -12.21 7.84
C VAL A 355 5.73 -11.03 8.79
N PHE A 356 5.09 -9.90 8.50
CA PHE A 356 5.15 -8.73 9.37
C PHE A 356 4.49 -9.02 10.73
N VAL A 357 3.28 -9.60 10.72
CA VAL A 357 2.52 -9.82 11.95
C VAL A 357 3.21 -10.83 12.86
N ARG A 358 3.75 -11.92 12.31
CA ARG A 358 4.55 -12.89 13.07
C ARG A 358 5.77 -12.24 13.70
N THR A 359 6.47 -11.37 12.97
CA THR A 359 7.63 -10.62 13.50
C THR A 359 7.29 -9.78 14.73
N VAL A 360 6.13 -9.11 14.71
CA VAL A 360 5.65 -8.35 15.86
C VAL A 360 5.38 -9.27 17.05
N PHE A 361 4.73 -10.42 16.82
CA PHE A 361 4.46 -11.38 17.91
C PHE A 361 5.74 -12.04 18.44
N ASP A 362 6.65 -12.45 17.58
CA ASP A 362 7.94 -13.02 17.98
C ASP A 362 8.71 -12.04 18.87
N SER A 363 8.73 -10.75 18.50
CA SER A 363 9.34 -9.68 19.31
C SER A 363 8.63 -9.48 20.64
N LEU A 364 7.30 -9.63 20.67
CA LEU A 364 6.50 -9.55 21.89
C LEU A 364 6.82 -10.74 22.82
N TYR A 365 6.91 -11.96 22.28
CA TYR A 365 7.24 -13.17 23.03
C TYR A 365 8.68 -13.17 23.56
N ALA A 366 9.62 -12.67 22.75
CA ALA A 366 11.01 -12.44 23.14
C ALA A 366 11.15 -11.30 24.18
N ARG A 367 10.06 -10.56 24.47
CA ARG A 367 10.01 -9.40 25.38
C ARG A 367 10.85 -8.21 24.92
N ASN A 368 11.18 -8.12 23.63
CA ASN A 368 11.83 -6.96 23.01
C ASN A 368 10.87 -5.76 22.95
N ILE A 369 9.57 -6.03 22.85
CA ILE A 369 8.52 -5.01 22.84
C ILE A 369 7.42 -5.30 23.85
N THR A 370 6.73 -4.24 24.28
CA THR A 370 5.56 -4.36 25.16
C THR A 370 4.28 -4.63 24.35
N LEU A 371 3.23 -5.10 25.03
CA LEU A 371 1.92 -5.31 24.42
C LEU A 371 1.34 -4.01 23.79
N ASN A 372 1.63 -2.85 24.37
CA ASN A 372 1.22 -1.55 23.83
C ASN A 372 1.99 -1.20 22.54
N LYS A 373 3.30 -1.51 22.47
CA LYS A 373 4.08 -1.33 21.23
C LYS A 373 3.57 -2.27 20.14
N ALA A 374 3.34 -3.55 20.46
CA ALA A 374 2.77 -4.52 19.52
C ALA A 374 1.40 -4.06 18.98
N SER A 375 0.52 -3.58 19.86
CA SER A 375 -0.76 -2.97 19.47
C SER A 375 -0.55 -1.81 18.49
N ASN A 376 0.36 -0.88 18.79
CA ASN A 376 0.63 0.28 17.92
C ASN A 376 1.18 -0.12 16.55
N TYR A 377 2.13 -1.07 16.49
CA TYR A 377 2.67 -1.59 15.23
C TYR A 377 1.62 -2.33 14.41
N LEU A 378 0.62 -2.95 15.05
CA LEU A 378 -0.50 -3.63 14.39
C LEU A 378 -1.72 -2.70 14.24
N ASP A 379 -1.48 -1.45 13.85
CA ASP A 379 -2.51 -0.44 13.63
C ASP A 379 -3.39 -0.12 14.85
N SER A 380 -2.75 0.03 16.02
CA SER A 380 -3.42 0.35 17.29
C SER A 380 -4.60 -0.61 17.59
N LEU A 381 -4.43 -1.89 17.24
CA LEU A 381 -5.44 -2.92 17.48
C LEU A 381 -5.73 -3.02 18.98
N LYS A 382 -7.01 -3.01 19.36
CA LYS A 382 -7.41 -3.11 20.77
C LYS A 382 -6.80 -4.35 21.41
N ILE A 383 -6.33 -4.23 22.64
CA ILE A 383 -5.63 -5.32 23.36
C ILE A 383 -6.43 -6.64 23.37
N LYS A 384 -7.75 -6.56 23.53
CA LYS A 384 -8.63 -7.75 23.46
C LYS A 384 -8.58 -8.47 22.11
N ASP A 385 -8.47 -7.71 21.02
CA ASP A 385 -8.47 -8.24 19.66
C ASP A 385 -7.06 -8.69 19.28
N LEU A 386 -6.02 -8.03 19.80
CA LEU A 386 -4.63 -8.45 19.71
C LEU A 386 -4.43 -9.84 20.32
N ARG A 387 -4.95 -10.10 21.53
CA ARG A 387 -4.89 -11.44 22.16
C ARG A 387 -5.62 -12.52 21.36
N LYS A 388 -6.72 -12.18 20.68
CA LYS A 388 -7.41 -13.13 19.79
C LYS A 388 -6.59 -13.44 18.54
N LEU A 389 -5.87 -12.44 18.02
CA LEU A 389 -4.96 -12.62 16.89
C LEU A 389 -3.76 -13.48 17.31
N GLU A 390 -3.19 -13.22 18.49
CA GLU A 390 -2.12 -14.01 19.11
C GLU A 390 -2.51 -15.49 19.22
N GLN A 391 -3.70 -15.79 19.79
CA GLN A 391 -4.24 -17.16 19.88
C GLN A 391 -4.43 -17.83 18.51
N TYR A 392 -4.80 -17.04 17.49
CA TYR A 392 -4.93 -17.57 16.13
C TYR A 392 -3.57 -18.02 15.57
N TYR A 393 -2.49 -17.26 15.80
CA TYR A 393 -1.15 -17.67 15.36
C TYR A 393 -0.54 -18.76 16.22
N ALA A 394 -0.85 -18.83 17.51
CA ALA A 394 -0.39 -19.93 18.38
C ALA A 394 -1.03 -21.28 18.05
N GLY A 395 -2.17 -21.28 17.35
CA GLY A 395 -2.87 -22.49 16.91
C GLY A 395 -2.60 -22.91 15.46
N LEU A 396 -1.78 -22.16 14.72
CA LEU A 396 -1.26 -22.51 13.39
C LEU A 396 0.15 -23.11 13.55
#